data_AF-A0A925APK0-F1
#
_entry.id   AF-A0A925APK0-F1
#
_cell.length_a   1.000
_cell.length_b   1.000
_cell.length_c   1.000
_cell.angle_alpha   90.00
_cell.angle_beta   90.00
_cell.angle_gamma   90.00
#
_symmetry.space_group_name_H-M   'P 1'
#
loop_
_entity.id
_entity.type
_entity.pdbx_description
1 polymer ?
#
loop_
_entity_poly.entity_id
_entity_poly.type
_entity_poly.pdbx_seq_one_letter_code
_entity_poly.pdbx_strand_id
1 'polypeptide(L)'
;MDDRADGPNTSNSAMNTSNPSTSPPTVPSSLSASPVTPVAAAPKRSRGFNIPAPVAILLVLLLAAGAGWYVYTELFPPKIDITQYDVPTAGGYAPRRTMGPMTTTMNPAVRNNPTSAAEAMKNRLEAAGATPGVGAGMFSRADGFDLRIPGARARLSRSGATWKTDIAYTDVNYIPLTDRWAALARWNAMDAARASAAKLTPEQVAKLKEITFPREMAISDADRARLVELVPAYQKAGDADKPAAEKALVDAFREIAIAAIVPSQAAHNQAAEKVREVLNREQLNALRGG
;
A
#
# COMPACT_ATOMS: atom_id res chain seq x y z
N MET A 1 -46.76 -46.41 -8.07
CA MET A 1 -47.15 -45.01 -7.78
C MET A 1 -46.38 -44.60 -6.54
N ASP A 2 -45.12 -44.18 -6.61
CA ASP A 2 -44.39 -43.56 -7.72
C ASP A 2 -42.96 -44.09 -7.83
N ASP A 3 -42.58 -44.40 -9.06
CA ASP A 3 -41.24 -44.78 -9.50
C ASP A 3 -40.32 -43.54 -9.50
N ARG A 4 -39.15 -43.64 -8.86
CA ARG A 4 -38.05 -42.69 -9.10
C ARG A 4 -36.78 -43.48 -9.36
N ALA A 5 -36.46 -43.54 -10.64
CA ALA A 5 -35.35 -44.29 -11.22
C ALA A 5 -33.99 -43.71 -10.83
N ASP A 6 -33.10 -44.62 -10.44
CA ASP A 6 -31.66 -44.47 -10.43
C ASP A 6 -31.13 -44.32 -11.86
N GLY A 7 -30.22 -43.36 -12.06
CA GLY A 7 -29.46 -43.22 -13.29
C GLY A 7 -28.00 -42.87 -12.98
N PRO A 8 -27.04 -43.79 -13.20
CA PRO A 8 -25.63 -43.47 -13.13
C PRO A 8 -25.17 -42.90 -14.48
N ASN A 9 -24.70 -41.65 -14.50
CA ASN A 9 -24.05 -41.07 -15.68
C ASN A 9 -22.53 -41.09 -15.49
N THR A 10 -21.92 -42.18 -15.90
CA THR A 10 -20.49 -42.32 -16.16
C THR A 10 -20.13 -41.71 -17.51
N SER A 11 -18.87 -41.26 -17.61
CA SER A 11 -18.11 -41.09 -18.85
C SER A 11 -18.26 -39.74 -19.55
N ASN A 12 -17.28 -38.85 -19.30
CA ASN A 12 -16.75 -37.99 -20.35
C ASN A 12 -15.22 -37.99 -20.29
N SER A 13 -14.68 -38.86 -21.13
CA SER A 13 -13.58 -38.64 -22.07
C SER A 13 -12.50 -37.63 -21.70
N ALA A 14 -11.33 -38.21 -21.41
CA ALA A 14 -10.03 -37.58 -21.49
C ALA A 14 -9.84 -36.87 -22.84
N MET A 15 -9.66 -35.55 -22.80
CA MET A 15 -9.14 -34.79 -23.92
C MET A 15 -7.65 -34.56 -23.71
N ASN A 16 -6.90 -35.33 -24.49
CA ASN A 16 -5.49 -35.27 -24.77
C ASN A 16 -5.09 -33.87 -25.28
N THR A 17 -4.24 -33.15 -24.54
CA THR A 17 -3.45 -32.03 -25.07
C THR A 17 -1.97 -32.31 -24.83
N SER A 18 -1.32 -32.73 -25.90
CA SER A 18 0.12 -32.86 -26.05
C SER A 18 0.83 -31.53 -25.76
N ASN A 19 1.68 -31.51 -24.73
CA ASN A 19 2.65 -30.45 -24.49
C ASN A 19 3.76 -30.49 -25.56
N PRO A 20 4.01 -29.41 -26.31
CA PRO A 20 5.22 -29.32 -27.11
C PRO A 20 6.43 -29.12 -26.19
N SER A 21 7.33 -30.10 -26.19
CA SER A 21 8.66 -30.03 -25.61
C SER A 21 9.48 -28.97 -26.34
N THR A 22 9.65 -27.80 -25.75
CA THR A 22 10.60 -26.79 -26.21
C THR A 22 11.96 -27.10 -25.59
N SER A 23 12.87 -27.61 -26.42
CA SER A 23 14.29 -27.73 -26.08
C SER A 23 14.88 -26.34 -25.78
N PRO A 24 15.75 -26.21 -24.76
CA PRO A 24 16.43 -24.95 -24.50
C PRO A 24 17.42 -24.61 -25.64
N PRO A 25 17.54 -23.34 -26.03
CA PRO A 25 18.54 -22.93 -27.02
C PRO A 25 19.96 -23.10 -26.44
N THR A 26 20.76 -23.90 -27.13
CA THR A 26 22.21 -24.00 -26.96
C THR A 26 22.85 -22.62 -27.12
N VAL A 27 23.38 -22.06 -26.02
CA VAL A 27 24.15 -20.82 -26.05
C VAL A 27 25.57 -21.15 -26.54
N PRO A 28 26.09 -20.50 -27.59
CA PRO A 28 27.46 -20.73 -28.03
C PRO A 28 28.46 -20.18 -27.00
N SER A 29 29.18 -21.09 -26.34
CA SER A 29 30.38 -20.79 -25.57
C SER A 29 31.56 -20.52 -26.52
N SER A 30 31.83 -19.25 -26.83
CA SER A 30 33.18 -18.81 -27.22
C SER A 30 33.24 -17.30 -27.47
N LEU A 31 33.65 -16.54 -26.46
CA LEU A 31 34.35 -15.27 -26.67
C LEU A 31 35.58 -15.27 -25.75
N SER A 32 36.68 -15.75 -26.33
CA SER A 32 38.03 -15.55 -25.79
C SER A 32 38.27 -14.05 -25.64
N ALA A 33 38.35 -13.58 -24.40
CA ALA A 33 38.86 -12.26 -24.11
C ALA A 33 40.38 -12.27 -24.22
N SER A 34 40.92 -11.51 -25.17
CA SER A 34 42.36 -11.27 -25.27
C SER A 34 42.90 -10.61 -24.00
N PRO A 35 44.12 -10.94 -23.54
CA PRO A 35 44.74 -10.31 -22.39
C PRO A 35 44.99 -8.82 -22.68
N VAL A 36 44.29 -7.95 -21.96
CA VAL A 36 44.52 -6.50 -21.99
C VAL A 36 45.74 -6.21 -21.11
N THR A 37 46.81 -5.73 -21.74
CA THR A 37 48.02 -5.25 -21.05
C THR A 37 47.64 -4.07 -20.13
N PRO A 38 47.95 -4.13 -18.82
CA PRO A 38 47.65 -3.02 -17.91
C PRO A 38 48.54 -1.83 -18.24
N VAL A 39 47.94 -0.77 -18.78
CA VAL A 39 48.60 0.54 -18.92
C VAL A 39 48.76 1.11 -17.52
N ALA A 40 50.01 1.31 -17.10
CA ALA A 40 50.36 1.90 -15.82
C ALA A 40 49.68 3.27 -15.65
N ALA A 41 48.67 3.33 -14.78
CA ALA A 41 47.93 4.55 -14.51
C ALA A 41 48.84 5.57 -13.82
N ALA A 42 49.02 6.73 -14.46
CA ALA A 42 49.73 7.85 -13.89
C ALA A 42 49.09 8.28 -12.55
N PRO A 43 49.89 8.64 -11.53
CA PRO A 43 49.38 9.03 -10.22
C PRO A 43 48.46 10.25 -10.35
N LYS A 44 47.17 10.07 -10.04
CA LYS A 44 46.19 11.16 -9.93
C LYS A 44 46.64 12.08 -8.81
N ARG A 45 47.21 13.24 -9.18
CA ARG A 45 47.46 14.34 -8.25
C ARG A 45 46.12 14.81 -7.70
N SER A 46 45.83 14.51 -6.43
CA SER A 46 44.67 15.05 -5.73
C SER A 46 44.80 16.58 -5.68
N ARG A 47 44.04 17.29 -6.51
CA ARG A 47 43.87 18.72 -6.33
C ARG A 47 43.12 18.91 -5.01
N GLY A 48 43.83 19.36 -3.98
CA GLY A 48 43.24 19.70 -2.70
C GLY A 48 42.13 20.71 -2.92
N PHE A 49 40.90 20.31 -2.60
CA PHE A 49 39.73 21.18 -2.69
C PHE A 49 39.79 22.15 -1.51
N ASN A 50 40.41 23.32 -1.71
CA ASN A 50 40.47 24.36 -0.68
C ASN A 50 39.09 25.00 -0.53
N ILE A 51 38.34 24.55 0.48
CA ILE A 51 37.09 25.18 0.89
C ILE A 51 37.46 26.49 1.61
N PRO A 52 36.91 27.65 1.20
CA PRO A 52 37.14 28.90 1.91
C PRO A 52 36.70 28.77 3.37
N ALA A 53 37.54 29.24 4.30
CA ALA A 53 37.27 29.23 5.74
C ALA A 53 35.84 29.66 6.14
N PRO A 54 35.22 30.72 5.57
CA PRO A 54 33.85 31.09 5.95
C PRO A 54 32.79 30.03 5.59
N VAL A 55 33.00 29.27 4.50
CA VAL A 55 32.08 28.20 4.09
C VAL A 55 32.17 27.01 5.03
N ALA A 56 33.38 26.67 5.49
CA ALA A 56 33.58 25.62 6.48
C ALA A 56 32.89 25.96 7.83
N ILE A 57 33.00 27.22 8.27
CA ILE A 57 32.34 27.68 9.50
C ILE A 57 30.80 27.58 9.38
N LEU A 58 30.24 27.98 8.25
CA LEU A 58 28.80 27.87 8.00
C LEU A 58 28.30 26.43 8.03
N LEU A 59 29.04 25.49 7.42
CA LEU A 59 28.71 24.07 7.44
C LEU A 59 28.71 23.50 8.87
N VAL A 60 29.70 23.86 9.69
CA VAL A 60 29.78 23.42 11.09
C VAL A 60 28.60 23.95 11.90
N LEU A 61 28.23 25.23 11.74
CA LEU A 61 27.09 25.82 12.43
C LEU A 61 25.76 25.16 12.04
N LEU A 62 25.60 24.83 10.76
CA LEU A 62 24.39 24.18 10.25
C LEU A 62 24.25 22.75 10.79
N LEU A 63 25.38 22.01 10.86
CA LEU A 63 25.42 20.69 11.50
C LEU A 63 25.11 20.77 13.01
N ALA A 64 25.66 21.76 13.71
CA ALA A 64 25.39 21.96 15.13
C ALA A 64 23.90 22.30 15.40
N ALA A 65 23.30 23.17 14.58
CA ALA A 65 21.89 23.50 14.67
C ALA A 65 20.98 22.28 14.39
N GLY A 66 21.32 21.49 13.37
CA GLY A 66 20.60 20.25 13.04
C GLY A 66 20.68 19.21 14.16
N ALA A 67 21.87 19.02 14.74
CA ALA A 67 22.06 18.12 15.88
C ALA A 67 21.28 18.60 17.12
N GLY A 68 21.30 19.90 17.40
CA GLY A 68 20.53 20.50 18.50
C GLY A 68 19.02 20.32 18.34
N TRP A 69 18.48 20.50 17.13
CA TRP A 69 17.08 20.26 16.84
C TRP A 69 16.68 18.79 17.05
N TYR A 70 17.50 17.85 16.58
CA TYR A 70 17.25 16.41 16.75
C TYR A 70 17.23 16.00 18.22
N VAL A 71 18.17 16.49 19.03
CA VAL A 71 18.20 16.21 20.48
C VAL A 71 16.99 16.84 21.18
N TYR A 72 16.58 18.06 20.79
CA TYR A 72 15.41 18.72 21.36
C TYR A 72 14.11 17.94 21.11
N THR A 73 13.91 17.43 19.89
CA THR A 73 12.69 16.66 19.57
C THR A 73 12.60 15.36 20.36
N GLU A 74 13.73 14.76 20.70
CA GLU A 74 13.77 13.48 21.39
C GLU A 74 13.69 13.60 22.91
N LEU A 75 14.25 14.67 23.49
CA LEU A 75 14.13 14.95 24.93
C LEU A 75 12.81 15.62 25.31
N PHE A 76 12.21 16.37 24.40
CA PHE A 76 10.96 17.10 24.63
C PHE A 76 9.91 16.71 23.58
N PRO A 77 9.45 15.45 23.55
CA PRO A 77 8.35 15.08 22.70
C PRO A 77 7.16 15.98 23.03
N PRO A 78 6.51 16.58 22.01
CA PRO A 78 5.39 17.49 22.25
C PRO A 78 4.33 16.75 23.05
N LYS A 79 4.07 17.21 24.28
CA LYS A 79 2.95 16.72 25.08
C LYS A 79 1.68 17.17 24.38
N ILE A 80 1.08 16.27 23.61
CA ILE A 80 -0.26 16.45 23.08
C ILE A 80 -1.18 16.34 24.29
N ASP A 81 -1.67 17.47 24.77
CA ASP A 81 -2.65 17.50 25.86
C ASP A 81 -4.00 17.03 25.32
N ILE A 82 -4.29 15.75 25.51
CA ILE A 82 -5.52 15.09 25.04
C ILE A 82 -6.68 15.34 26.01
N THR A 83 -6.48 16.10 27.10
CA THR A 83 -7.48 16.26 28.16
C THR A 83 -8.55 17.33 27.89
N GLN A 84 -8.51 18.00 26.74
CA GLN A 84 -9.49 19.03 26.36
C GLN A 84 -10.59 18.55 25.39
N TYR A 85 -10.96 17.27 25.45
CA TYR A 85 -12.19 16.78 24.83
C TYR A 85 -13.26 16.59 25.90
N ASP A 86 -13.97 17.68 26.23
CA ASP A 86 -15.27 17.59 26.88
C ASP A 86 -16.19 16.77 25.98
N VAL A 87 -16.64 15.62 26.49
CA VAL A 87 -17.65 14.77 25.86
C VAL A 87 -19.01 15.26 26.34
N PRO A 88 -19.86 15.91 25.52
CA PRO A 88 -21.20 16.22 25.93
C PRO A 88 -22.07 14.98 25.77
N THR A 89 -22.72 14.64 26.87
CA THR A 89 -23.70 13.57 27.03
C THR A 89 -24.88 13.73 26.06
N ALA A 90 -25.32 12.59 25.54
CA ALA A 90 -26.47 12.28 24.69
C ALA A 90 -27.63 13.29 24.60
N GLY A 91 -28.00 13.65 23.35
CA GLY A 91 -29.35 14.08 23.01
C GLY A 91 -29.45 15.06 21.84
N GLY A 92 -30.02 14.63 20.72
CA GLY A 92 -30.59 15.53 19.70
C GLY A 92 -29.81 15.61 18.38
N TYR A 93 -30.52 15.35 17.29
CA TYR A 93 -30.04 15.41 15.91
C TYR A 93 -29.82 16.85 15.39
N ALA A 94 -28.79 16.99 14.53
CA ALA A 94 -28.47 18.05 13.53
C ALA A 94 -27.79 19.37 14.00
N PRO A 95 -27.03 20.10 13.13
CA PRO A 95 -26.50 19.79 11.80
C PRO A 95 -24.94 19.74 11.74
N ARG A 96 -24.40 19.32 10.57
CA ARG A 96 -22.97 19.23 10.23
C ARG A 96 -22.13 20.39 10.80
N ARG A 97 -21.19 20.09 11.69
CA ARG A 97 -20.10 20.99 12.07
C ARG A 97 -18.97 20.91 11.05
N THR A 98 -18.64 22.06 10.49
CA THR A 98 -17.49 22.36 9.65
C THR A 98 -16.21 21.94 10.39
N MET A 99 -15.49 20.95 9.86
CA MET A 99 -14.15 20.63 10.35
C MET A 99 -13.23 21.83 10.08
N GLY A 100 -12.60 22.36 11.12
CA GLY A 100 -11.51 23.33 10.96
C GLY A 100 -10.33 22.71 10.21
N PRO A 101 -9.53 23.50 9.48
CA PRO A 101 -8.47 22.98 8.62
C PRO A 101 -7.38 22.34 9.46
N MET A 102 -7.25 21.01 9.36
CA MET A 102 -6.01 20.33 9.76
C MET A 102 -4.90 20.74 8.78
N THR A 103 -4.13 21.78 9.12
CA THR A 103 -2.90 22.11 8.42
C THR A 103 -1.78 21.20 8.91
N THR A 104 -1.80 19.92 8.52
CA THR A 104 -0.54 19.18 8.39
C THR A 104 0.16 19.76 7.18
N THR A 105 1.12 20.65 7.39
CA THR A 105 1.95 21.26 6.34
C THR A 105 2.90 20.20 5.75
N MET A 106 2.33 19.24 5.01
CA MET A 106 3.11 18.36 4.15
C MET A 106 3.57 19.15 2.93
N ASN A 107 4.88 19.13 2.67
CA ASN A 107 5.49 19.73 1.50
C ASN A 107 4.76 19.25 0.22
N PRO A 108 4.21 20.14 -0.61
CA PRO A 108 3.47 19.77 -1.82
C PRO A 108 4.30 18.96 -2.83
N ALA A 109 5.63 19.09 -2.81
CA ALA A 109 6.53 18.29 -3.64
C ALA A 109 6.51 16.79 -3.29
N VAL A 110 6.28 16.44 -2.02
CA VAL A 110 6.18 15.04 -1.55
C VAL A 110 4.81 14.43 -1.91
N ARG A 111 3.79 15.26 -2.09
CA ARG A 111 2.40 14.82 -2.29
C ARG A 111 2.13 14.25 -3.69
N ASN A 112 2.96 14.59 -4.68
CA ASN A 112 2.75 14.24 -6.08
C ASN A 112 3.79 13.28 -6.67
N ASN A 113 4.82 12.88 -5.91
CA ASN A 113 5.77 11.86 -6.35
C ASN A 113 5.34 10.48 -5.80
N PRO A 114 4.90 9.54 -6.65
CA PRO A 114 4.45 8.20 -6.20
C PRO A 114 5.57 7.45 -5.46
N THR A 115 6.82 7.67 -5.86
CA THR A 115 8.01 7.08 -5.23
C THR A 115 8.16 7.56 -3.78
N SER A 116 7.98 8.87 -3.52
CA SER A 116 8.08 9.40 -2.15
C SER A 116 6.92 8.98 -1.26
N ALA A 117 5.73 8.72 -1.81
CA ALA A 117 4.60 8.20 -1.05
C ALA A 117 4.79 6.72 -0.66
N ALA A 118 5.30 5.90 -1.59
CA ALA A 118 5.67 4.50 -1.33
C ALA A 118 6.79 4.40 -0.29
N GLU A 119 7.85 5.19 -0.45
CA GLU A 119 8.97 5.27 0.50
C GLU A 119 8.52 5.79 1.87
N ALA A 120 7.70 6.85 1.93
CA ALA A 120 7.18 7.35 3.20
C ALA A 120 6.32 6.30 3.91
N MET A 121 5.51 5.54 3.17
CA MET A 121 4.71 4.45 3.72
C MET A 121 5.60 3.31 4.22
N LYS A 122 6.59 2.89 3.42
CA LYS A 122 7.57 1.89 3.82
C LYS A 122 8.31 2.31 5.10
N ASN A 123 8.81 3.53 5.15
CA ASN A 123 9.50 4.07 6.33
C ASN A 123 8.58 4.11 7.57
N ARG A 124 7.28 4.41 7.41
CA ARG A 124 6.30 4.34 8.50
C ARG A 124 6.07 2.91 8.97
N LEU A 125 5.97 1.96 8.05
CA LEU A 125 5.81 0.54 8.37
C LEU A 125 7.04 -0.03 9.07
N GLU A 126 8.24 0.37 8.65
CA GLU A 126 9.50 0.00 9.28
C GLU A 126 9.65 0.63 10.67
N ALA A 127 9.32 1.92 10.81
CA ALA A 127 9.36 2.64 12.09
C ALA A 127 8.35 2.09 13.12
N ALA A 128 7.21 1.59 12.66
CA ALA A 128 6.20 0.95 13.52
C ALA A 128 6.72 -0.30 14.26
N GLY A 129 7.82 -0.90 13.80
CA GLY A 129 8.48 -2.00 14.47
C GLY A 129 9.26 -1.61 15.73
N ALA A 130 9.53 -0.32 15.94
CA ALA A 130 10.40 0.15 17.01
C ALA A 130 9.66 0.46 18.33
N THR A 131 8.33 0.61 18.33
CA THR A 131 7.59 1.04 19.52
C THR A 131 6.34 0.19 19.77
N PRO A 132 6.33 -0.69 20.79
CA PRO A 132 5.12 -1.37 21.22
C PRO A 132 4.10 -0.33 21.70
N GLY A 133 2.88 -0.32 21.15
CA GLY A 133 1.73 0.35 21.78
C GLY A 133 0.97 1.41 20.98
N VAL A 134 1.39 1.82 19.78
CA VAL A 134 0.60 2.79 18.98
C VAL A 134 0.26 2.24 17.59
N GLY A 135 -0.82 1.47 17.52
CA GLY A 135 -1.52 1.17 16.27
C GLY A 135 -1.12 -0.11 15.53
N ALA A 136 -0.04 -0.78 15.94
CA ALA A 136 0.26 -2.14 15.51
C ALA A 136 -0.26 -3.16 16.53
N GLY A 137 -1.05 -4.14 16.10
CA GLY A 137 -1.57 -5.18 17.00
C GLY A 137 -2.64 -6.06 16.37
N MET A 138 -2.99 -7.12 17.07
CA MET A 138 -4.05 -8.04 16.67
C MET A 138 -5.31 -7.85 17.53
N PHE A 139 -6.46 -7.83 16.87
CA PHE A 139 -7.76 -7.71 17.50
C PHE A 139 -8.55 -8.98 17.21
N SER A 140 -8.90 -9.73 18.26
CA SER A 140 -9.71 -10.93 18.13
C SER A 140 -11.16 -10.58 17.81
N ARG A 141 -11.82 -11.44 17.02
CA ARG A 141 -13.23 -11.35 16.65
C ARG A 141 -13.89 -12.72 16.79
N ALA A 142 -15.21 -12.75 16.86
CA ALA A 142 -15.98 -13.99 16.84
C ALA A 142 -15.64 -14.87 15.63
N ASP A 143 -15.34 -14.26 14.48
CA ASP A 143 -15.08 -14.92 13.20
C ASP A 143 -13.60 -14.96 12.79
N GLY A 144 -12.66 -14.47 13.61
CA GLY A 144 -11.24 -14.44 13.25
C GLY A 144 -10.43 -13.32 13.90
N PHE A 145 -9.56 -12.66 13.12
CA PHE A 145 -8.61 -11.67 13.60
C PHE A 145 -8.53 -10.46 12.67
N ASP A 146 -8.38 -9.28 13.25
CA ASP A 146 -7.94 -8.07 12.52
C ASP A 146 -6.50 -7.76 12.94
N LEU A 147 -5.55 -7.82 12.01
CA LEU A 147 -4.19 -7.31 12.18
C LEU A 147 -4.15 -5.86 11.72
N ARG A 148 -3.55 -4.99 12.52
CA ARG A 148 -3.30 -3.60 12.16
C ARG A 148 -1.83 -3.30 12.27
N ILE A 149 -1.33 -2.51 11.34
CA ILE A 149 -0.03 -1.83 11.37
C ILE A 149 -0.25 -0.43 10.81
N PRO A 150 0.61 0.56 11.10
CA PRO A 150 0.46 1.90 10.54
C PRO A 150 0.31 1.90 9.02
N GLY A 151 -0.86 2.32 8.54
CA GLY A 151 -1.20 2.44 7.12
C GLY A 151 -1.71 1.17 6.42
N ALA A 152 -1.75 0.01 7.08
CA ALA A 152 -2.37 -1.20 6.53
C ALA A 152 -3.16 -2.00 7.56
N ARG A 153 -4.16 -2.74 7.10
CA ARG A 153 -4.91 -3.72 7.91
C ARG A 153 -5.08 -5.02 7.15
N ALA A 154 -5.05 -6.14 7.87
CA ALA A 154 -5.47 -7.43 7.35
C ALA A 154 -6.60 -7.97 8.21
N ARG A 155 -7.68 -8.42 7.59
CA ARG A 155 -8.75 -9.18 8.22
C ARG A 155 -8.62 -10.64 7.80
N LEU A 156 -8.35 -11.50 8.77
CA LEU A 156 -8.36 -12.94 8.61
C LEU A 156 -9.67 -13.46 9.21
N SER A 157 -10.61 -13.89 8.37
CA SER A 157 -11.89 -14.43 8.81
C SER A 157 -12.05 -15.88 8.42
N ARG A 158 -12.70 -16.66 9.27
CA ARG A 158 -12.97 -18.08 9.04
C ARG A 158 -14.38 -18.24 8.49
N SER A 159 -14.50 -18.97 7.38
CA SER A 159 -15.77 -19.39 6.79
C SER A 159 -15.75 -20.91 6.66
N GLY A 160 -16.33 -21.60 7.64
CA GLY A 160 -16.23 -23.06 7.76
C GLY A 160 -14.78 -23.52 8.02
N ALA A 161 -14.27 -24.38 7.14
CA ALA A 161 -12.87 -24.84 7.19
C ALA A 161 -11.88 -23.88 6.50
N THR A 162 -12.37 -22.88 5.77
CA THR A 162 -11.53 -22.01 4.93
C THR A 162 -11.27 -20.68 5.63
N TRP A 163 -10.02 -20.23 5.59
CA TRP A 163 -9.65 -18.87 5.97
C TRP A 163 -9.74 -17.94 4.76
N LYS A 164 -10.29 -16.76 4.96
CA LYS A 164 -10.31 -15.66 4.00
C LYS A 164 -9.44 -14.54 4.55
N THR A 165 -8.64 -13.95 3.68
CA THR A 165 -7.72 -12.88 4.02
C THR A 165 -8.06 -11.67 3.15
N ASP A 166 -8.54 -10.59 3.78
CA ASP A 166 -8.80 -9.29 3.14
C ASP A 166 -7.76 -8.30 3.66
N ILE A 167 -6.96 -7.73 2.76
CA ILE A 167 -5.88 -6.82 3.12
C ILE A 167 -6.08 -5.50 2.40
N ALA A 168 -6.10 -4.42 3.17
CA ALA A 168 -6.40 -3.09 2.68
C ALA A 168 -5.49 -2.04 3.31
N TYR A 169 -5.25 -0.96 2.56
CA TYR A 169 -4.63 0.24 3.10
C TYR A 169 -5.56 0.94 4.07
N THR A 170 -4.99 1.48 5.15
CA THR A 170 -5.69 2.39 6.07
C THR A 170 -5.27 3.84 5.86
N ASP A 171 -4.09 4.10 5.26
CA ASP A 171 -3.66 5.45 4.91
C ASP A 171 -4.21 5.87 3.54
N VAL A 172 -5.04 6.91 3.54
CA VAL A 172 -5.60 7.50 2.33
C VAL A 172 -4.55 8.12 1.41
N ASN A 173 -3.36 8.47 1.92
CA ASN A 173 -2.29 9.10 1.15
C ASN A 173 -1.41 8.11 0.40
N TYR A 174 -1.68 6.82 0.57
CA TYR A 174 -0.99 5.75 -0.11
C TYR A 174 -1.11 5.83 -1.65
N ILE A 175 -2.29 6.23 -2.13
CA ILE A 175 -2.59 6.43 -3.54
C ILE A 175 -2.28 7.90 -3.88
N PRO A 176 -1.50 8.18 -4.94
CA PRO A 176 -1.26 9.55 -5.41
C PRO A 176 -2.56 10.33 -5.52
N LEU A 177 -2.52 11.61 -5.15
CA LEU A 177 -3.74 12.44 -5.13
C LEU A 177 -4.45 12.47 -6.49
N THR A 178 -3.68 12.47 -7.58
CA THR A 178 -4.20 12.41 -8.96
C THR A 178 -5.01 11.15 -9.25
N ASP A 179 -4.55 10.00 -8.75
CA ASP A 179 -5.20 8.71 -9.01
C ASP A 179 -6.45 8.55 -8.14
N ARG A 180 -6.43 9.11 -6.92
CA ARG A 180 -7.64 9.26 -6.09
C ARG A 180 -8.70 10.09 -6.77
N TRP A 181 -8.32 11.16 -7.47
CA TRP A 181 -9.27 11.97 -8.24
C TRP A 181 -9.84 11.24 -9.45
N ALA A 182 -9.05 10.44 -10.14
CA ALA A 182 -9.56 9.58 -11.20
C ALA A 182 -10.59 8.56 -10.65
N ALA A 183 -10.28 7.92 -9.52
CA ALA A 183 -11.21 7.00 -8.86
C ALA A 183 -12.52 7.70 -8.44
N LEU A 184 -12.43 8.89 -7.83
CA LEU A 184 -13.58 9.69 -7.44
C LEU A 184 -14.42 10.14 -8.65
N ALA A 185 -13.76 10.59 -9.72
CA ALA A 185 -14.44 10.99 -10.95
C ALA A 185 -15.22 9.82 -11.55
N ARG A 186 -14.61 8.62 -11.60
CA ARG A 186 -15.27 7.39 -12.04
C ARG A 186 -16.46 7.03 -11.14
N TRP A 187 -16.34 7.16 -9.82
CA TRP A 187 -17.47 6.93 -8.91
C TRP A 187 -18.61 7.93 -9.13
N ASN A 188 -18.29 9.23 -9.24
CA ASN A 188 -19.26 10.29 -9.47
C ASN A 188 -19.96 10.16 -10.82
N ALA A 189 -19.27 9.66 -11.85
CA ALA A 189 -19.86 9.38 -13.15
C ALA A 189 -20.94 8.27 -13.13
N MET A 190 -21.05 7.49 -12.05
CA MET A 190 -22.11 6.49 -11.89
C MET A 190 -23.45 7.13 -11.48
N ASP A 191 -23.41 8.35 -10.94
CA ASP A 191 -24.59 9.15 -10.64
C ASP A 191 -25.05 9.90 -11.91
N ALA A 192 -26.30 9.68 -12.33
CA ALA A 192 -26.83 10.21 -13.58
C ALA A 192 -26.83 11.75 -13.62
N ALA A 193 -27.12 12.41 -12.49
CA ALA A 193 -27.15 13.87 -12.42
C ALA A 193 -25.73 14.45 -12.55
N ARG A 194 -24.75 13.87 -11.84
CA ARG A 194 -23.33 14.27 -11.95
C ARG A 194 -22.77 14.00 -13.34
N ALA A 195 -23.10 12.85 -13.94
CA ALA A 195 -22.69 12.51 -15.30
C ALA A 195 -23.26 13.51 -16.33
N SER A 196 -24.54 13.86 -16.21
CA SER A 196 -25.19 14.86 -17.06
C SER A 196 -24.58 16.26 -16.86
N ALA A 197 -24.33 16.67 -15.62
CA ALA A 197 -23.71 17.97 -15.32
C ALA A 197 -22.29 18.07 -15.90
N ALA A 198 -21.53 16.97 -15.88
CA ALA A 198 -20.21 16.85 -16.50
C ALA A 198 -20.27 16.60 -18.02
N LYS A 199 -21.47 16.59 -18.63
CA LYS A 199 -21.68 16.35 -20.06
C LYS A 199 -21.01 15.05 -20.54
N LEU A 200 -21.11 13.99 -19.74
CA LEU A 200 -20.63 12.67 -20.14
C LEU A 200 -21.61 12.06 -21.15
N THR A 201 -21.05 11.45 -22.19
CA THR A 201 -21.83 10.64 -23.13
C THR A 201 -22.21 9.29 -22.50
N PRO A 202 -23.31 8.64 -22.94
CA PRO A 202 -23.65 7.29 -22.49
C PRO A 202 -22.50 6.28 -22.70
N GLU A 203 -21.76 6.41 -23.80
CA GLU A 203 -20.62 5.57 -24.14
C GLU A 203 -19.46 5.77 -23.15
N GLN A 204 -19.18 7.00 -22.73
CA GLN A 204 -18.17 7.28 -21.70
C GLN A 204 -18.58 6.67 -20.35
N VAL A 205 -19.85 6.81 -19.95
CA VAL A 205 -20.35 6.23 -18.69
C VAL A 205 -20.23 4.70 -18.72
N ALA A 206 -20.54 4.07 -19.87
CA ALA A 206 -20.36 2.63 -20.06
C ALA A 206 -18.88 2.21 -19.88
N LYS A 207 -17.94 2.89 -20.56
CA LYS A 207 -16.49 2.63 -20.39
C LYS A 207 -16.00 2.81 -18.96
N LEU A 208 -16.48 3.85 -18.26
CA LEU A 208 -16.11 4.10 -16.85
C LEU A 208 -16.63 3.02 -15.89
N LYS A 209 -17.76 2.37 -16.20
CA LYS A 209 -18.29 1.25 -15.41
C LYS A 209 -17.36 0.04 -15.48
N GLU A 210 -16.81 -0.24 -16.66
CA GLU A 210 -15.91 -1.37 -16.91
C GLU A 210 -14.55 -1.20 -16.20
N ILE A 211 -14.09 0.03 -15.99
CA ILE A 211 -12.85 0.30 -15.25
C ILE A 211 -13.05 -0.05 -13.78
N THR A 212 -12.33 -1.07 -13.31
CA THR A 212 -12.35 -1.51 -11.91
C THR A 212 -11.11 -0.99 -11.19
N PHE A 213 -11.30 -0.28 -10.08
CA PHE A 213 -10.21 0.05 -9.16
C PHE A 213 -10.04 -1.08 -8.15
N PRO A 214 -8.81 -1.54 -7.88
CA PRO A 214 -8.58 -2.54 -6.85
C PRO A 214 -9.02 -1.97 -5.49
N ARG A 215 -9.77 -2.77 -4.73
CA ARG A 215 -10.17 -2.45 -3.34
C ARG A 215 -9.19 -2.99 -2.32
N GLU A 216 -8.54 -4.10 -2.67
CA GLU A 216 -7.55 -4.79 -1.85
C GLU A 216 -6.14 -4.51 -2.35
N MET A 217 -5.18 -4.73 -1.46
CA MET A 217 -3.76 -4.75 -1.81
C MET A 217 -3.49 -5.90 -2.79
N ALA A 218 -2.63 -5.63 -3.78
CA ALA A 218 -2.12 -6.62 -4.72
C ALA A 218 -1.10 -7.53 -4.00
N ILE A 219 -1.61 -8.61 -3.43
CA ILE A 219 -0.85 -9.58 -2.64
C ILE A 219 -0.87 -10.93 -3.36
N SER A 220 0.27 -11.61 -3.35
CA SER A 220 0.40 -12.95 -3.95
C SER A 220 -0.38 -14.00 -3.16
N ASP A 221 -0.78 -15.09 -3.84
CA ASP A 221 -1.45 -16.21 -3.15
C ASP A 221 -0.53 -16.88 -2.12
N ALA A 222 0.79 -16.89 -2.39
CA ALA A 222 1.80 -17.41 -1.46
C ALA A 222 1.86 -16.60 -0.15
N ASP A 223 1.81 -15.27 -0.24
CA ASP A 223 1.78 -14.39 0.92
C ASP A 223 0.48 -14.55 1.72
N ARG A 224 -0.66 -14.67 1.02
CA ARG A 224 -1.95 -14.95 1.66
C ARG A 224 -1.92 -16.30 2.40
N ALA A 225 -1.34 -17.33 1.79
CA ALA A 225 -1.18 -18.64 2.39
C ALA A 225 -0.25 -18.59 3.63
N ARG A 226 0.88 -17.87 3.53
CA ARG A 226 1.83 -17.67 4.65
C ARG A 226 1.15 -17.07 5.88
N LEU A 227 0.29 -16.06 5.70
CA LEU A 227 -0.47 -15.50 6.83
C LEU A 227 -1.43 -16.49 7.45
N VAL A 228 -2.14 -17.27 6.63
CA VAL A 228 -3.09 -18.29 7.10
C VAL A 228 -2.37 -19.41 7.85
N GLU A 229 -1.17 -19.82 7.41
CA GLU A 229 -0.37 -20.87 8.04
C GLU A 229 0.09 -20.50 9.46
N LEU A 230 0.31 -19.22 9.74
CA LEU A 230 0.70 -18.73 11.07
C LEU A 230 -0.46 -18.69 12.07
N VAL A 231 -1.71 -18.67 11.59
CA VAL A 231 -2.89 -18.58 12.47
C VAL A 231 -3.03 -19.77 13.43
N PRO A 232 -2.92 -21.04 12.98
CA PRO A 232 -2.91 -22.19 13.89
C PRO A 232 -1.82 -22.14 14.96
N ALA A 233 -0.62 -21.63 14.64
CA ALA A 233 0.48 -21.50 15.60
C ALA A 233 0.11 -20.52 16.73
N TYR A 234 -0.47 -19.37 16.39
CA TYR A 234 -0.98 -18.43 17.39
C TYR A 234 -2.14 -19.00 18.22
N GLN A 235 -3.08 -19.70 17.59
CA GLN A 235 -4.24 -20.28 18.30
C GLN A 235 -3.85 -21.39 19.29
N LYS A 236 -2.79 -22.15 18.98
CA LYS A 236 -2.29 -23.25 19.82
C LYS A 236 -1.26 -22.82 20.85
N ALA A 237 -0.71 -21.61 20.73
CA ALA A 237 0.27 -21.08 21.66
C ALA A 237 -0.35 -20.93 23.07
N GLY A 238 0.34 -21.44 24.10
CA GLY A 238 -0.01 -21.16 25.49
C GLY A 238 0.27 -19.70 25.84
N ASP A 239 -0.20 -19.24 27.00
CA ASP A 239 -0.09 -17.82 27.40
C ASP A 239 1.34 -17.28 27.38
N ALA A 240 2.33 -18.13 27.71
CA ALA A 240 3.75 -17.77 27.67
C ALA A 240 4.28 -17.56 26.23
N ASP A 241 3.80 -18.35 25.26
CA ASP A 241 4.27 -18.34 23.87
C ASP A 241 3.43 -17.44 22.95
N LYS A 242 2.22 -17.09 23.40
CA LYS A 242 1.25 -16.30 22.63
C LYS A 242 1.77 -14.94 22.17
N PRO A 243 2.53 -14.17 22.97
CA PRO A 243 3.15 -12.92 22.51
C PRO A 243 4.13 -13.14 21.35
N ALA A 244 4.92 -14.23 21.37
CA ALA A 244 5.87 -14.53 20.31
C ALA A 244 5.15 -14.95 19.02
N ALA A 245 4.09 -15.75 19.12
CA ALA A 245 3.28 -16.15 17.97
C ALA A 245 2.50 -14.97 17.36
N GLU A 246 1.98 -14.05 18.19
CA GLU A 246 1.37 -12.81 17.72
C GLU A 246 2.38 -11.94 16.98
N LYS A 247 3.58 -11.78 17.55
CA LYS A 247 4.66 -11.04 16.90
C LYS A 247 4.99 -11.62 15.53
N ALA A 248 5.08 -12.94 15.41
CA ALA A 248 5.35 -13.61 14.13
C ALA A 248 4.25 -13.32 13.08
N LEU A 249 2.98 -13.33 13.47
CA LEU A 249 1.85 -12.94 12.60
C LEU A 249 1.94 -11.49 12.15
N VAL A 250 2.19 -10.57 13.08
CA VAL A 250 2.28 -9.13 12.81
C VAL A 250 3.48 -8.81 11.93
N ASP A 251 4.63 -9.43 12.17
CA ASP A 251 5.85 -9.24 11.36
C ASP A 251 5.64 -9.78 9.94
N ALA A 252 5.08 -10.99 9.79
CA ALA A 252 4.75 -11.53 8.47
C ALA A 252 3.77 -10.63 7.72
N PHE A 253 2.74 -10.11 8.41
CA PHE A 253 1.81 -9.16 7.80
C PHE A 253 2.53 -7.86 7.37
N ARG A 254 3.44 -7.34 8.19
CA ARG A 254 4.23 -6.15 7.84
C ARG A 254 5.06 -6.38 6.58
N GLU A 255 5.79 -7.49 6.50
CA GLU A 255 6.60 -7.83 5.31
C GLU A 255 5.75 -7.88 4.04
N ILE A 256 4.60 -8.56 4.12
CA ILE A 256 3.65 -8.70 3.02
C ILE A 256 3.08 -7.34 2.63
N ALA A 257 2.68 -6.53 3.61
CA ALA A 257 2.13 -5.21 3.37
C ALA A 257 3.15 -4.30 2.66
N ILE A 258 4.43 -4.34 3.08
CA ILE A 258 5.52 -3.60 2.43
C ILE A 258 5.72 -4.09 0.99
N ALA A 259 5.82 -5.40 0.77
CA ALA A 259 6.03 -5.99 -0.55
C ALA A 259 4.90 -5.66 -1.53
N ALA A 260 3.67 -5.57 -1.02
CA ALA A 260 2.48 -5.27 -1.80
C ALA A 260 2.30 -3.77 -2.14
N ILE A 261 3.17 -2.88 -1.65
CA ILE A 261 3.07 -1.45 -1.95
C ILE A 261 3.16 -1.20 -3.47
N VAL A 262 4.35 -1.34 -4.03
CA VAL A 262 4.61 -1.03 -5.44
C VAL A 262 3.59 -1.66 -6.40
N PRO A 263 3.25 -2.96 -6.32
CA PRO A 263 2.27 -3.55 -7.25
C PRO A 263 0.86 -2.98 -7.09
N SER A 264 0.42 -2.65 -5.87
CA SER A 264 -0.91 -2.05 -5.68
C SER A 264 -0.99 -0.62 -6.21
N GLN A 265 0.07 0.17 -6.03
CA GLN A 265 0.15 1.50 -6.65
C GLN A 265 0.11 1.42 -8.16
N ALA A 266 0.86 0.48 -8.76
CA ALA A 266 0.82 0.25 -10.20
C ALA A 266 -0.59 -0.11 -10.68
N ALA A 267 -1.30 -1.00 -9.98
CA ALA A 267 -2.68 -1.36 -10.31
C ALA A 267 -3.65 -0.17 -10.21
N HIS A 268 -3.50 0.68 -9.19
CA HIS A 268 -4.29 1.91 -9.06
C HIS A 268 -3.98 2.93 -10.17
N ASN A 269 -2.70 3.14 -10.50
CA ASN A 269 -2.31 4.06 -11.56
C ASN A 269 -2.86 3.58 -12.91
N GLN A 270 -2.76 2.28 -13.21
CA GLN A 270 -3.29 1.72 -14.46
C GLN A 270 -4.81 1.96 -14.58
N ALA A 271 -5.56 1.79 -13.49
CA ALA A 271 -6.99 2.11 -13.48
C ALA A 271 -7.25 3.62 -13.66
N ALA A 272 -6.44 4.47 -13.02
CA ALA A 272 -6.53 5.92 -13.14
C ALA A 272 -6.21 6.43 -14.56
N GLU A 273 -5.22 5.83 -15.23
CA GLU A 273 -4.86 6.12 -16.63
C GLU A 273 -6.04 5.85 -17.57
N LYS A 274 -6.70 4.69 -17.43
CA LYS A 274 -7.90 4.37 -18.20
C LYS A 274 -9.02 5.38 -18.01
N VAL A 275 -9.21 5.90 -16.78
CA VAL A 275 -10.21 6.97 -16.55
C VAL A 275 -9.81 8.25 -17.28
N ARG A 276 -8.51 8.60 -17.26
CA ARG A 276 -7.97 9.79 -17.95
C ARG A 276 -8.01 9.66 -19.49
N GLU A 277 -8.02 8.45 -20.03
CA GLU A 277 -8.24 8.20 -21.46
C GLU A 277 -9.72 8.39 -21.86
N VAL A 278 -10.66 8.07 -20.97
CA VAL A 278 -12.10 8.21 -21.24
C VAL A 278 -12.58 9.65 -21.04
N LEU A 279 -12.01 10.36 -20.07
CA LEU A 279 -12.44 11.70 -19.67
C LEU A 279 -11.43 12.77 -20.07
N ASN A 280 -11.90 13.85 -20.66
CA ASN A 280 -11.05 15.03 -20.87
C ASN A 280 -10.83 15.79 -19.55
N ARG A 281 -9.92 16.78 -19.57
CA ARG A 281 -9.54 17.56 -18.39
C ARG A 281 -10.69 18.36 -17.78
N GLU A 282 -11.60 18.89 -18.61
CA GLU A 282 -12.75 19.66 -18.15
C GLU A 282 -13.75 18.77 -17.42
N GLN A 283 -14.04 17.58 -17.97
CA GLN A 283 -14.91 16.57 -17.37
C GLN A 283 -14.35 16.07 -16.03
N LEU A 284 -13.03 15.80 -15.96
CA LEU A 284 -12.36 15.43 -14.71
C LEU A 284 -12.50 16.52 -13.64
N ASN A 285 -12.36 17.79 -14.01
CA ASN A 285 -12.52 18.91 -13.08
C ASN A 285 -13.98 19.06 -12.62
N ALA A 286 -14.95 18.94 -13.53
CA ALA A 286 -16.37 19.01 -13.21
C ALA A 286 -16.79 17.93 -12.20
N LEU A 287 -16.25 16.71 -12.35
CA LEU A 287 -16.52 15.60 -11.44
C LEU A 287 -15.78 15.68 -10.10
N ARG A 288 -14.83 16.62 -9.92
CA ARG A 288 -14.12 16.84 -8.66
C ARG A 288 -14.88 17.75 -7.68
N GLY A 289 -15.67 18.68 -8.20
CA GLY A 289 -16.21 19.82 -7.46
C GLY A 289 -17.65 19.71 -6.95
N GLY A 290 -18.28 18.54 -7.05
CA GLY A 290 -19.67 18.29 -6.64
C GLY A 290 -19.81 17.46 -5.38
#